data_AF-A0A9P7DHL1-F1
#
_entry.id   AF-A0A9P7DHL1-F1
#
_cell.length_a   1.000
_cell.length_b   1.000
_cell.length_c   1.000
_cell.angle_alpha   90.00
_cell.angle_beta   90.00
_cell.angle_gamma   90.00
#
_symmetry.space_group_name_H-M   'P 1'
#
loop_
_entity.id
_entity.type
_entity.pdbx_description
1 polymer ?
#
loop_
_entity_poly.entity_id
_entity_poly.type
_entity_poly.pdbx_seq_one_letter_code
_entity_poly.pdbx_strand_id
1 'polypeptide(L)'
;VRWIPGHKGINGNELADKAAKEAAEGAHRNSTRRHLPTYLKDKPLPDSVSALKQWHNDALSKRWTESWKKSPRYARAKIIDPTMPSNKF
;
A
#
# COMPACT_ATOMS: atom_id res chain seq x y z
N VAL A 1 -1.07 -23.68 -11.83
CA VAL A 1 -0.12 -23.04 -10.90
C VAL A 1 0.61 -24.13 -10.13
N ARG A 2 1.93 -24.05 -9.96
CA ARG A 2 2.72 -25.00 -9.13
C ARG A 2 3.37 -24.21 -8.00
N TRP A 3 3.15 -24.65 -6.77
CA TRP A 3 3.80 -24.07 -5.59
C TRP A 3 5.14 -24.75 -5.36
N ILE A 4 6.15 -23.96 -5.03
CA ILE A 4 7.52 -24.41 -4.80
C ILE A 4 7.92 -23.94 -3.39
N PRO A 5 8.56 -24.78 -2.57
CA PRO A 5 8.99 -24.38 -1.24
C PRO A 5 10.11 -23.32 -1.32
N GLY A 6 9.95 -22.25 -0.54
CA GLY A 6 10.96 -21.21 -0.41
C GLY A 6 12.21 -21.70 0.33
N HIS A 7 13.37 -21.10 0.04
CA HIS A 7 14.65 -21.34 0.74
C HIS A 7 15.10 -22.82 0.77
N LYS A 8 14.83 -23.58 -0.30
CA LYS A 8 15.21 -24.99 -0.42
C LYS A 8 16.36 -25.25 -1.41
N GLY A 9 17.12 -24.25 -1.84
CA GLY A 9 18.20 -24.47 -2.81
C GLY A 9 17.71 -24.60 -4.26
N ILE A 10 16.44 -24.26 -4.54
CA ILE A 10 15.88 -24.42 -5.88
C ILE A 10 16.35 -23.25 -6.74
N ASN A 11 17.38 -23.51 -7.55
CA ASN A 11 18.12 -22.52 -8.33
C ASN A 11 17.21 -21.46 -8.99
N GLY A 12 16.19 -21.88 -9.74
CA GLY A 12 15.28 -20.93 -10.41
C GLY A 12 14.49 -20.02 -9.45
N ASN A 13 14.05 -20.56 -8.30
CA ASN A 13 13.36 -19.77 -7.28
C ASN A 13 14.31 -18.80 -6.56
N GLU A 14 15.54 -19.24 -6.31
CA GLU A 14 16.56 -18.43 -5.64
C GLU A 14 17.07 -17.29 -6.52
N LEU A 15 17.25 -17.53 -7.83
CA LEU A 15 17.57 -16.48 -8.79
C LEU A 15 16.44 -15.44 -8.87
N ALA A 16 15.18 -15.89 -8.87
CA ALA A 16 14.04 -15.00 -8.87
C ALA A 16 13.95 -14.14 -7.59
N ASP A 17 14.15 -14.74 -6.42
CA ASP A 17 14.18 -14.03 -5.13
C ASP A 17 15.32 -13.00 -5.06
N LYS A 18 16.51 -13.38 -5.54
CA LYS A 18 17.66 -12.47 -5.64
C LYS A 18 17.35 -11.26 -6.53
N ALA A 19 16.83 -11.49 -7.73
CA ALA A 19 16.46 -10.41 -8.65
C ALA A 19 15.36 -9.51 -8.07
N ALA A 20 14.39 -10.09 -7.36
CA ALA A 20 13.34 -9.32 -6.68
C ALA A 20 13.92 -8.43 -5.57
N LYS A 21 14.88 -8.93 -4.78
CA LYS A 21 15.59 -8.14 -3.76
C LYS A 21 16.41 -7.01 -4.37
N GLU A 22 17.16 -7.28 -5.43
CA GLU A 22 17.93 -6.26 -6.14
C GLU A 22 17.03 -5.14 -6.69
N ALA A 23 15.89 -5.48 -7.29
CA ALA A 23 14.92 -4.49 -7.77
C ALA A 23 14.30 -3.66 -6.62
N ALA A 24 14.20 -4.22 -5.41
CA ALA A 24 13.67 -3.52 -4.24
C ALA A 24 14.67 -2.52 -3.63
N GLU A 25 15.97 -2.59 -3.93
CA GLU A 25 16.98 -1.63 -3.46
C GLU A 25 16.79 -0.22 -4.03
N GLY A 26 16.01 -0.08 -5.10
CA GLY A 26 15.60 1.20 -5.64
C GLY A 26 15.63 1.25 -7.17
N ALA A 27 15.07 2.33 -7.71
CA ALA A 27 14.84 2.47 -9.15
C ALA A 27 16.10 2.35 -10.03
N HIS A 28 17.29 2.62 -9.48
CA HIS A 28 18.57 2.48 -10.20
C HIS A 28 18.95 1.03 -10.50
N ARG A 29 18.40 0.05 -9.76
CA ARG A 29 18.57 -1.39 -10.00
C ARG A 29 17.50 -1.97 -10.91
N ASN A 30 16.48 -1.20 -11.29
CA ASN A 30 15.41 -1.68 -12.15
C ASN A 30 15.89 -1.87 -13.60
N SER A 31 15.30 -2.85 -14.28
CA SER A 31 15.49 -3.01 -15.71
C SER A 31 15.05 -1.76 -16.48
N THR A 32 15.76 -1.44 -17.56
CA THR A 32 15.37 -0.32 -18.42
C THR A 32 14.06 -0.62 -19.13
N ARG A 33 13.30 0.41 -19.51
CA ARG A 33 12.02 0.27 -20.22
C ARG A 33 12.11 -0.60 -21.47
N ARG A 34 13.27 -0.66 -22.14
CA ARG A 34 13.48 -1.49 -23.34
C ARG A 34 13.44 -2.99 -23.03
N HIS A 35 13.89 -3.39 -21.83
CA HIS A 35 13.93 -4.78 -21.38
C HIS A 35 12.63 -5.26 -20.73
N LEU A 36 11.68 -4.37 -20.47
CA LEU A 36 10.37 -4.78 -19.96
C LEU A 36 9.60 -5.58 -21.03
N PRO A 37 8.67 -6.46 -20.64
CA PRO A 37 7.65 -6.98 -21.53
C PRO A 37 6.71 -5.88 -22.07
N THR A 38 6.17 -6.04 -23.27
CA THR A 38 5.28 -5.05 -23.93
C THR A 38 4.08 -4.65 -23.07
N TYR A 39 3.46 -5.61 -22.38
CA TYR A 39 2.33 -5.35 -21.48
C TYR A 39 2.66 -4.46 -20.27
N LEU A 40 3.95 -4.29 -19.92
CA LEU A 40 4.41 -3.33 -18.90
C LEU A 40 4.94 -2.01 -19.50
N LYS A 41 5.05 -1.91 -20.84
CA LYS A 41 5.51 -0.68 -21.52
C LYS A 41 4.36 0.24 -21.92
N ASP A 42 3.26 -0.32 -22.39
CA ASP A 42 2.32 0.46 -23.19
C ASP A 42 1.22 1.13 -22.35
N LYS A 43 0.97 0.62 -21.14
CA LYS A 43 -0.07 1.12 -20.24
C LYS A 43 0.46 1.29 -18.82
N PRO A 44 0.01 2.32 -18.08
CA PRO A 44 0.24 2.37 -16.64
C PRO A 44 -0.37 1.13 -15.99
N LEU A 45 0.29 0.65 -14.93
CA LEU A 45 -0.28 -0.42 -14.11
C LEU A 45 -1.61 0.06 -13.52
N PRO A 46 -2.64 -0.81 -13.47
CA PRO A 46 -3.88 -0.47 -12.79
C PRO A 46 -3.60 -0.23 -11.31
N ASP A 47 -4.40 0.65 -10.70
CA ASP A 47 -4.35 0.86 -9.25
C ASP A 47 -4.62 -0.46 -8.52
N SER A 48 -3.83 -0.71 -7.48
CA SER A 48 -4.07 -1.88 -6.65
C SER A 48 -5.36 -1.69 -5.85
N VAL A 49 -6.10 -2.78 -5.66
CA VAL A 49 -7.34 -2.76 -4.85
C VAL A 49 -7.08 -2.26 -3.43
N SER A 50 -5.91 -2.55 -2.87
CA SER A 50 -5.50 -2.05 -1.55
C SER A 50 -5.29 -0.53 -1.56
N ALA A 51 -4.63 0.03 -2.57
CA ALA A 51 -4.45 1.48 -2.70
C ALA A 51 -5.80 2.19 -2.83
N LEU A 52 -6.73 1.65 -3.63
CA LEU A 52 -8.09 2.20 -3.75
C LEU A 52 -8.85 2.19 -2.43
N LYS A 53 -8.75 1.09 -1.65
CA LYS A 53 -9.37 1.00 -0.32
C LYS A 53 -8.77 2.00 0.66
N GLN A 54 -7.44 2.14 0.68
CA GLN A 54 -6.75 3.11 1.53
C GLN A 54 -7.21 4.54 1.22
N TRP A 55 -7.18 4.91 -0.06
CA TRP A 55 -7.66 6.23 -0.50
C TRP A 55 -9.11 6.50 -0.06
N HIS A 56 -10.01 5.53 -0.26
CA HIS A 56 -11.40 5.66 0.14
C HIS A 56 -11.55 5.83 1.67
N ASN A 57 -10.84 5.01 2.45
CA ASN A 57 -10.89 5.07 3.92
C ASN A 57 -10.31 6.38 4.46
N ASP A 58 -9.26 6.92 3.84
CA ASP A 58 -8.68 8.20 4.20
C ASP A 58 -9.66 9.34 3.91
N ALA A 59 -10.33 9.31 2.75
CA ALA A 59 -11.35 10.29 2.40
C ALA A 59 -12.54 10.23 3.38
N LEU A 60 -12.99 9.02 3.73
CA LEU A 60 -14.06 8.81 4.70
C LEU A 60 -13.68 9.32 6.09
N SER A 61 -12.47 9.01 6.56
CA SER A 61 -11.98 9.42 7.88
C SER A 61 -11.90 10.94 8.01
N LYS A 62 -11.47 11.65 6.95
CA LYS A 62 -11.48 13.12 6.90
C LYS A 62 -12.90 13.67 7.06
N ARG A 63 -13.84 13.16 6.25
CA ARG A 63 -15.25 13.58 6.30
C ARG A 63 -15.88 13.32 7.67
N TRP A 64 -15.62 12.16 8.26
CA TRP A 64 -16.09 11.83 9.61
C TRP A 64 -15.51 12.76 10.66
N THR A 65 -14.23 13.06 10.59
CA THR A 65 -13.58 13.99 11.52
C THR A 65 -14.21 15.38 11.45
N GLU A 66 -14.48 15.89 10.25
CA GLU A 66 -15.17 17.17 10.06
C GLU A 66 -16.60 17.16 10.62
N SER A 67 -17.34 16.09 10.33
CA SER A 67 -18.71 15.93 10.82
C SER A 67 -18.76 15.81 12.35
N TRP A 68 -17.81 15.07 12.93
CA TRP A 68 -17.66 14.91 14.37
C TRP A 68 -17.37 16.24 15.05
N LYS A 69 -16.42 17.03 14.54
CA LYS A 69 -16.07 18.36 15.06
C LYS A 69 -17.25 19.34 15.07
N LYS A 70 -18.16 19.22 14.11
CA LYS A 70 -19.38 20.04 14.01
C LYS A 70 -20.49 19.59 14.98
N SER A 71 -20.36 18.41 15.58
CA SER A 71 -21.40 17.89 16.48
C SER A 71 -21.39 18.60 17.83
N PRO A 72 -22.57 18.77 18.49
CA PRO A 72 -22.63 19.34 19.85
C PRO A 72 -21.84 18.54 20.89
N ARG A 73 -21.63 17.25 20.62
CA ARG A 73 -20.93 16.32 21.52
C ARG A 73 -19.42 16.53 21.51
N TYR A 74 -18.87 17.13 20.44
CA TYR A 74 -17.44 17.37 20.29
C TYR A 74 -16.86 18.19 21.45
N ALA A 75 -17.57 19.24 21.88
CA ALA A 75 -17.11 20.12 22.96
C ALA A 75 -16.87 19.35 24.27
N ARG A 76 -17.75 18.41 24.61
CA ARG A 76 -17.60 17.58 25.82
C ARG A 76 -16.55 16.48 25.63
N ALA A 77 -16.56 15.83 24.48
CA ALA A 77 -15.64 14.73 24.17
C ALA A 77 -14.17 15.20 24.12
N LYS A 78 -13.90 16.39 23.58
CA LYS A 78 -12.55 16.97 23.49
C LYS A 78 -11.90 17.18 24.87
N ILE A 79 -12.70 17.43 25.91
CA ILE A 79 -12.21 17.60 27.28
C ILE A 79 -11.72 16.26 27.85
N ILE A 80 -12.37 15.16 27.48
CA ILE A 80 -12.04 13.81 27.94
C ILE A 80 -10.83 13.27 27.17
N ASP A 81 -10.83 13.42 25.84
CA ASP A 81 -9.71 13.01 24.99
C ASP A 81 -9.58 13.99 23.81
N PRO A 82 -8.48 14.77 23.74
CA PRO A 82 -8.24 15.71 22.65
C PRO A 82 -7.96 15.02 21.31
N THR A 83 -7.66 13.71 21.30
CA THR A 83 -7.39 12.91 20.10
C THR A 83 -8.66 12.34 19.45
N MET A 84 -9.84 12.62 20.02
CA MET A 84 -11.14 12.23 19.47
C MET A 84 -11.45 12.91 18.11
N PRO A 85 -11.94 12.16 17.11
CA PRO A 85 -12.28 10.73 17.14
C PRO A 85 -11.00 9.90 16.89
N SER A 86 -10.54 9.20 17.93
CA SER A 86 -9.28 8.48 17.91
C SER A 86 -9.47 7.10 17.30
N ASN A 87 -8.52 6.66 16.46
CA ASN A 87 -8.42 5.26 16.02
C ASN A 87 -7.66 4.39 17.04
N LYS A 88 -7.34 4.90 18.24
CA LYS A 88 -6.60 4.17 19.26
C LYS A 88 -7.54 3.42 20.20
N PHE A 89 -8.16 2.33 19.73
CA PHE A 89 -8.74 1.27 20.57
C PHE A 89 -8.71 -0.04 19.80
#